data_AF-A0A9E0TCG0-F1
#
_entry.id   AF-A0A9E0TCG0-F1
#
_cell.length_a   1.000
_cell.length_b   1.000
_cell.length_c   1.000
_cell.angle_alpha   90.00
_cell.angle_beta   90.00
_cell.angle_gamma   90.00
#
_symmetry.space_group_name_H-M   'P 1'
#
loop_
_entity.id
_entity.type
_entity.pdbx_description
1 polymer ?
#
loop_
_entity_poly.entity_id
_entity_poly.type
_entity_poly.pdbx_seq_one_letter_code
_entity_poly.pdbx_strand_id
1 'polypeptide(L)' 'MNQLDALKQFTTVVADTGDFKQLAQFQPQDATTNPSLILKAVQKPEYAPLLRDCVTRWHGRGIAEVMDRLTVRFGCEILS' A
#
# COMPACT_ATOMS: atom_id res chain seq x y z
N MET A 1 -15.69 2.18 -23.22
CA MET A 1 -14.85 1.00 -22.91
C MET A 1 -13.43 1.34 -23.31
N ASN A 2 -12.57 1.58 -22.33
CA ASN A 2 -11.14 1.83 -22.56
C ASN A 2 -10.34 0.51 -22.58
N GLN A 3 -9.02 0.57 -22.80
CA GLN A 3 -8.16 -0.62 -22.84
C GLN A 3 -8.17 -1.42 -21.52
N LEU A 4 -8.26 -0.73 -20.38
CA LEU A 4 -8.33 -1.36 -19.06
C LEU A 4 -9.65 -2.13 -18.89
N ASP A 5 -10.77 -1.54 -19.29
CA ASP A 5 -12.10 -2.17 -19.24
C ASP A 5 -12.13 -3.44 -20.10
N ALA A 6 -11.51 -3.40 -21.28
CA ALA A 6 -11.40 -4.57 -22.15
C ALA A 6 -10.53 -5.68 -21.53
N LEU A 7 -9.41 -5.33 -20.90
CA LEU A 7 -8.52 -6.30 -20.23
C LEU A 7 -9.22 -7.02 -19.07
N LYS A 8 -10.02 -6.31 -18.28
CA LYS A 8 -10.78 -6.88 -17.15
C LYS A 8 -11.78 -7.97 -17.56
N GLN A 9 -12.17 -8.05 -18.84
CA GLN A 9 -13.07 -9.10 -19.32
C GLN A 9 -12.39 -10.48 -19.44
N PHE A 10 -11.06 -10.51 -19.55
CA PHE A 10 -10.30 -11.74 -19.81
C PHE A 10 -9.30 -12.07 -18.70
N THR A 11 -8.87 -11.07 -17.93
CA THR A 11 -7.82 -11.22 -16.92
C THR A 11 -8.18 -10.46 -15.65
N THR A 12 -7.83 -11.05 -14.50
CA THR A 12 -7.87 -10.35 -13.21
C THR A 12 -6.78 -9.28 -13.16
N VAL A 13 -7.20 -8.02 -13.09
CA VAL A 13 -6.26 -6.90 -12.98
C VAL A 13 -5.86 -6.67 -11.53
N VAL A 14 -4.56 -6.57 -11.32
CA VAL A 14 -3.91 -6.32 -10.02
C VAL A 14 -3.18 -4.97 -10.09
N ALA A 15 -3.24 -4.18 -9.01
CA ALA A 15 -2.49 -2.93 -8.92
C ALA A 15 -1.14 -3.14 -8.20
N ASP A 16 -0.03 -2.79 -8.86
CA ASP A 16 1.31 -2.92 -8.27
C ASP A 16 1.78 -1.59 -7.65
N THR A 17 1.28 -1.30 -6.44
CA THR A 17 1.57 -0.02 -5.75
C THR A 17 1.33 -0.10 -4.24
N GLY A 18 2.13 0.65 -3.47
CA GLY A 18 1.86 0.93 -2.05
C GLY A 18 0.99 2.18 -1.82
N ASP A 19 0.59 2.88 -2.89
CA ASP A 19 -0.18 4.12 -2.84
C ASP A 19 -1.69 3.83 -2.78
N PHE A 20 -2.16 3.41 -1.61
CA PHE A 20 -3.54 2.97 -1.42
C PHE A 20 -4.58 4.08 -1.60
N LYS A 21 -4.22 5.35 -1.40
CA LYS A 21 -5.11 6.50 -1.66
C LYS A 21 -5.46 6.67 -3.14
N GLN A 22 -4.66 6.09 -4.02
CA GLN A 22 -4.89 6.12 -5.46
C GLN A 22 -5.52 4.84 -6.01
N LEU A 23 -5.67 3.77 -5.22
CA LEU A 23 -6.20 2.48 -5.71
C LEU A 23 -7.68 2.57 -6.13
N ALA A 24 -8.48 3.36 -5.40
CA ALA A 24 -9.92 3.49 -5.64
C ALA A 24 -10.27 3.92 -7.07
N GLN A 25 -9.39 4.67 -7.75
CA GLN A 25 -9.63 5.12 -9.12
C GLN A 25 -9.58 3.98 -10.15
N PHE A 26 -8.90 2.87 -9.85
CA PHE A 26 -8.70 1.76 -10.77
C PHE A 26 -9.55 0.52 -10.43
N GLN A 27 -10.09 0.45 -9.21
CA GLN A 27 -10.88 -0.69 -8.71
C GLN A 27 -10.25 -2.04 -9.11
N PRO A 28 -8.99 -2.30 -8.71
CA PRO A 28 -8.35 -3.58 -8.98
C PRO A 28 -8.96 -4.68 -8.10
N GLN A 29 -8.81 -5.93 -8.52
CA GLN A 29 -9.24 -7.07 -7.70
C GLN A 29 -8.30 -7.28 -6.52
N ASP A 30 -6.99 -7.26 -6.79
CA ASP A 30 -5.92 -7.40 -5.79
C ASP A 30 -4.91 -6.25 -5.94
N ALA A 31 -4.03 -6.10 -4.95
CA ALA A 31 -2.87 -5.22 -5.05
C ALA A 31 -1.60 -5.92 -4.54
N THR A 32 -0.48 -5.64 -5.20
CA THR A 32 0.84 -6.11 -4.79
C THR A 32 1.68 -4.95 -4.28
N THR A 33 2.46 -5.24 -3.24
CA THR A 33 3.50 -4.34 -2.74
C THR A 33 4.82 -5.09 -2.69
N ASN A 34 5.90 -4.33 -2.57
CA ASN A 34 7.24 -4.82 -2.30
C ASN A 34 8.00 -3.73 -1.50
N PRO A 35 9.19 -4.02 -0.94
CA PRO A 35 9.92 -3.04 -0.14
C PRO A 35 10.13 -1.69 -0.83
N SER A 36 10.42 -1.69 -2.14
CA SER A 36 10.63 -0.46 -2.91
C SER A 36 9.34 0.36 -3.06
N LEU A 37 8.20 -0.30 -3.29
CA LEU A 37 6.89 0.36 -3.41
C LEU A 37 6.43 0.95 -2.07
N ILE A 38 6.65 0.25 -0.96
CA ILE A 38 6.36 0.78 0.37
C ILE A 38 7.27 1.97 0.67
N LEU A 39 8.58 1.86 0.41
CA LEU A 39 9.53 2.96 0.59
C LEU A 39 9.11 4.21 -0.20
N LYS A 40 8.68 4.03 -1.45
CA LYS A 40 8.18 5.13 -2.28
C LYS A 40 6.90 5.75 -1.71
N ALA A 41 5.98 4.94 -1.20
CA ALA A 41 4.71 5.42 -0.64
C ALA A 41 4.93 6.18 0.67
N VAL A 42 5.70 5.64 1.62
CA VAL A 42 5.93 6.28 2.93
C VAL A 42 6.63 7.64 2.85
N GLN A 43 7.33 7.92 1.76
CA GLN A 43 7.99 9.21 1.51
C GLN A 43 7.01 10.33 1.17
N LYS A 44 5.76 10.01 0.79
CA LYS A 44 4.79 11.06 0.45
C LYS A 44 4.16 11.68 1.72
N PRO A 45 3.95 13.01 1.75
CA PRO A 45 3.44 13.71 2.94
C PRO A 45 2.12 13.14 3.47
N GLU A 46 1.24 12.69 2.59
CA GLU A 46 -0.07 12.15 2.92
C GLU A 46 -0.02 10.82 3.68
N TYR A 47 1.12 10.13 3.69
CA TYR A 47 1.36 8.89 4.46
C TYR A 47 2.19 9.12 5.73
N ALA A 48 2.71 10.33 5.94
CA ALA A 48 3.48 10.66 7.15
C ALA A 48 2.72 10.40 8.46
N PRO A 49 1.39 10.62 8.58
CA PRO A 49 0.65 10.27 9.79
C PRO A 49 0.72 8.77 10.09
N LEU A 50 0.53 7.90 9.09
CA LEU A 50 0.56 6.46 9.26
C LEU A 50 1.95 5.97 9.70
N LEU A 51 3.01 6.52 9.11
CA LEU A 51 4.38 6.22 9.52
C LEU A 51 4.63 6.64 10.98
N ARG A 52 4.27 7.88 11.34
CA ARG A 52 4.43 8.40 12.70
C ARG A 52 3.66 7.57 13.71
N ASP A 53 2.40 7.26 13.43
CA ASP A 53 1.56 6.45 14.30
C ASP A 53 2.16 5.06 14.53
N CYS A 54 2.71 4.44 13.47
CA CYS A 54 3.36 3.13 13.57
C CYS A 54 4.62 3.20 14.44
N VAL A 55 5.51 4.17 14.18
CA VAL A 55 6.76 4.36 14.93
C VAL A 55 6.46 4.70 16.40
N THR A 56 5.50 5.58 16.66
CA THR A 56 5.10 5.97 18.02
C THR A 56 4.45 4.80 18.76
N ARG A 57 3.55 4.04 18.13
CA ARG A 57 2.87 2.90 18.77
C ARG A 57 3.85 1.80 19.16
N TRP A 58 4.86 1.55 18.35
CA TRP A 58 5.82 0.46 18.54
C TRP A 58 7.20 0.95 18.98
N HIS A 59 7.26 2.13 19.62
CA HIS A 59 8.49 2.67 20.19
C HIS A 59 9.14 1.67 21.16
N GLY A 60 10.48 1.65 21.19
CA GLY A 60 11.25 0.72 22.02
C GLY A 60 11.37 -0.72 21.49
N ARG A 61 10.68 -1.07 20.39
CA ARG A 61 10.91 -2.33 19.65
C ARG A 61 12.10 -2.20 18.69
N GLY A 62 12.63 -3.33 18.25
CA GLY A 62 13.70 -3.35 17.26
C GLY A 62 13.23 -2.81 15.91
N ILE A 63 14.11 -2.13 15.17
CA ILE A 63 13.76 -1.48 13.89
C ILE A 63 13.15 -2.46 12.88
N ALA A 64 13.65 -3.70 12.82
CA ALA A 64 13.11 -4.72 11.93
C ALA A 64 11.63 -5.03 12.23
N GLU A 65 11.27 -5.17 13.51
CA GLU A 65 9.87 -5.39 13.91
C GLU A 65 8.99 -4.18 13.56
N VAL A 66 9.49 -2.96 13.75
CA VAL A 66 8.75 -1.73 13.39
C VAL A 66 8.52 -1.66 11.87
N MET A 67 9.51 -2.06 11.07
CA MET A 67 9.38 -2.13 9.61
C MET A 67 8.35 -3.18 9.17
N ASP A 68 8.37 -4.38 9.76
CA ASP A 68 7.37 -5.42 9.46
C ASP A 68 5.95 -4.97 9.82
N ARG A 69 5.80 -4.28 10.96
CA ARG A 69 4.49 -3.72 11.36
C ARG A 69 4.03 -2.61 10.43
N LEU A 70 4.95 -1.79 9.92
CA LEU A 70 4.64 -0.74 8.96
C LEU A 70 4.18 -1.34 7.61
N THR A 71 4.88 -2.35 7.09
CA THR A 71 4.50 -3.00 5.82
C THR A 71 3.14 -3.70 5.92
N VAL A 72 2.89 -4.40 7.03
CA VAL A 72 1.55 -4.98 7.31
C VAL A 72 0.49 -3.89 7.41
N ARG A 73 0.80 -2.76 8.05
CA ARG A 73 -0.16 -1.66 8.17
C ARG A 73 -0.56 -1.09 6.81
N PHE A 74 0.38 -0.94 5.86
CA PHE A 74 0.03 -0.57 4.48
C PHE A 74 -0.90 -1.60 3.82
N GLY A 75 -0.64 -2.89 4.02
CA GLY A 75 -1.53 -3.97 3.56
C GLY A 75 -2.95 -3.84 4.14
N CYS A 76 -3.08 -3.49 5.43
CA CYS A 76 -4.40 -3.27 6.03
C CYS A 76 -5.16 -2.09 5.41
N GLU A 77 -4.47 -0.98 5.08
CA GLU A 77 -5.11 0.17 4.44
C GLU A 77 -5.52 -0.12 2.99
N ILE A 78 -4.81 -1.01 2.29
CA ILE A 78 -5.20 -1.51 0.96
C ILE A 78 -6.50 -2.32 1.03
N LEU A 79 -6.73 -3.03 2.14
CA LEU A 79 -7.90 -3.90 2.35
C LEU A 79 -9.11 -3.18 2.97
N SER A 80 -8.98 -1.90 3.31
CA SER A 80 -10.03 -1.09 3.97
C SER A 80 -10.84 -0.29 2.96
#